data_AF-A0A953R4D6-F1
#
_entry.id   AF-A0A953R4D6-F1
#
_cell.length_a   1.000
_cell.length_b   1.000
_cell.length_c   1.000
_cell.angle_alpha   90.00
_cell.angle_beta   90.00
_cell.angle_gamma   90.00
#
_symmetry.space_group_name_H-M   'P 1'
#
loop_
_entity.id
_entity.type
_entity.pdbx_description
1 polymer ?
#
loop_
_entity_poly.entity_id
_entity_poly.type
_entity_poly.pdbx_seq_one_letter_code
_entity_poly.pdbx_strand_id
1 'polypeptide(L)' 'MKATVQARLDAEDKRKLTQLVQELGWSPSRIVREGLHLLAASHPAPGASRVAGLGKFSSGKPDLGSNKKHLKGFGK' A
#
# COMPACT_ATOMS: atom_id res chain seq x y z
N MET A 1 19.06 6.76 12.39
CA MET A 1 20.24 6.61 11.50
C MET A 1 19.89 7.17 10.13
N LYS A 2 20.80 7.89 9.47
CA LYS A 2 20.61 8.29 8.06
C LYS A 2 21.19 7.18 7.20
N ALA A 3 20.34 6.50 6.41
CA ALA A 3 20.78 5.53 5.42
C ALA A 3 20.88 6.21 4.05
N THR A 4 21.97 5.96 3.33
CA THR A 4 22.17 6.44 1.96
C THR A 4 22.08 5.25 1.02
N VAL A 5 21.33 5.42 -0.08
CA VAL A 5 21.21 4.42 -1.14
C VAL A 5 21.86 4.99 -2.41
N GLN A 6 22.68 4.18 -3.07
CA GLN A 6 23.19 4.45 -4.41
C GLN A 6 22.56 3.47 -5.38
N ALA A 7 21.94 3.98 -6.45
CA ALA A 7 21.27 3.17 -7.47
C ALA A 7 21.80 3.54 -8.85
N ARG A 8 22.02 2.53 -9.70
CA ARG A 8 22.30 2.75 -11.12
C ARG A 8 20.98 2.88 -11.85
N LEU A 9 20.84 3.94 -12.63
CA LEU A 9 19.71 4.16 -13.52
C LEU A 9 20.17 3.97 -14.96
N ASP A 10 19.39 3.25 -15.75
CA ASP A 10 19.60 3.22 -17.19
C ASP A 10 19.23 4.58 -17.83
N ALA A 11 19.37 4.66 -19.15
CA ALA A 11 19.09 5.90 -19.87
C ALA A 11 17.60 6.29 -19.81
N GLU A 12 16.69 5.33 -19.74
CA GLU A 12 15.25 5.56 -19.70
C GLU A 12 14.83 6.10 -18.34
N ASP A 13 15.28 5.46 -17.26
CA ASP A 13 14.98 5.86 -15.89
C ASP A 13 15.58 7.22 -15.55
N LYS A 14 16.78 7.53 -16.08
CA LYS A 14 17.35 8.88 -15.99
C LYS A 14 16.46 9.94 -16.62
N ARG A 15 15.85 9.65 -17.78
CA ARG A 15 14.95 10.59 -18.46
C ARG A 15 13.69 10.80 -17.64
N LYS A 16 13.08 9.74 -17.12
CA LYS A 16 11.90 9.81 -16.23
C LYS A 16 12.19 10.66 -14.99
N LEU A 17 13.32 10.44 -14.32
CA LEU A 17 13.71 11.23 -13.15
C LEU A 17 13.90 12.71 -13.51
N THR A 18 14.55 13.00 -14.65
CA THR A 18 14.77 14.38 -15.11
C THR A 18 13.45 15.09 -15.41
N GLN A 19 12.52 14.40 -16.07
CA GLN A 19 11.18 14.93 -16.37
C GLN A 19 10.42 15.25 -15.08
N LEU A 20 10.41 14.33 -14.10
CA LEU A 20 9.74 14.54 -12.81
C LEU A 20 10.33 15.72 -12.03
N VAL A 21 11.65 15.93 -12.09
CA VAL A 21 12.30 17.10 -11.49
C VAL A 21 11.79 18.39 -12.14
N GLN A 22 11.68 18.43 -13.47
CA GLN A 22 11.22 19.60 -14.22
C GLN A 22 9.75 19.91 -13.96
N GLU A 23 8.88 18.90 -13.98
CA GLU A 23 7.43 19.06 -13.82
C GLU A 23 7.03 19.43 -12.40
N LEU A 24 7.67 18.86 -11.39
CA LEU A 24 7.29 19.02 -9.99
C LEU A 24 8.13 20.08 -9.25
N GLY A 25 9.26 20.49 -9.82
CA GLY A 25 10.24 21.37 -9.15
C GLY A 25 10.87 20.73 -7.91
N TRP A 26 10.86 19.39 -7.82
CA TRP A 26 11.36 18.66 -6.65
C TRP A 26 12.81 18.25 -6.82
N SER A 27 13.52 18.09 -5.69
CA SER A 27 14.86 17.49 -5.71
C SER A 27 14.77 15.99 -6.01
N PRO A 28 15.81 15.39 -6.64
CA PRO A 28 15.85 13.95 -6.88
C PRO A 28 15.61 13.11 -5.62
N SER A 29 16.16 13.51 -4.48
CA SER A 29 15.96 12.81 -3.21
C SER A 29 14.51 12.85 -2.73
N ARG A 30 13.77 13.94 -2.99
CA ARG A 30 12.35 14.02 -2.66
C ARG A 30 11.53 13.08 -3.53
N ILE A 31 11.81 13.04 -4.85
CA ILE A 31 11.15 12.13 -5.78
C ILE A 31 11.36 10.67 -5.37
N VAL A 32 12.60 10.28 -5.04
CA VAL A 32 12.90 8.91 -4.58
C VAL A 32 12.15 8.56 -3.29
N ARG A 33 12.06 9.49 -2.32
CA ARG A 33 11.29 9.26 -1.08
C ARG A 33 9.81 9.07 -1.37
N GLU A 34 9.24 9.92 -2.23
CA GLU A 34 7.83 9.80 -2.60
C GLU A 34 7.55 8.48 -3.33
N GLY A 35 8.44 8.08 -4.24
CA GLY A 35 8.38 6.79 -4.92
C GLY A 35 8.41 5.61 -3.94
N LEU A 36 9.25 5.66 -2.90
CA LEU A 36 9.26 4.64 -1.84
C LEU A 36 7.95 4.60 -1.06
N HIS A 37 7.36 5.75 -0.72
CA HIS A 37 6.08 5.80 -0.02
C HIS A 37 4.95 5.21 -0.87
N LEU A 38 4.89 5.57 -2.16
CA LEU A 38 3.90 5.03 -3.10
C LEU A 38 4.06 3.51 -3.30
N LEU A 39 5.30 3.03 -3.44
CA LEU A 39 5.57 1.60 -3.59
C LEU A 39 5.23 0.81 -2.32
N ALA A 40 5.56 1.35 -1.14
CA ALA A 40 5.18 0.73 0.13
C ALA A 40 3.65 0.68 0.32
N ALA A 41 2.94 1.73 -0.11
CA ALA A 41 1.47 1.77 -0.04
C ALA A 41 0.81 0.75 -0.99
N SER A 42 1.45 0.44 -2.14
CA SER A 42 0.94 -0.57 -3.08
C SER A 42 1.27 -2.01 -2.66
N HIS A 43 2.14 -2.20 -1.67
CA HIS A 43 2.55 -3.51 -1.15
C HIS A 43 2.17 -3.62 0.34
N PRO A 44 0.88 -3.78 0.66
CA PRO A 44 0.45 -3.95 2.04
C PRO A 44 1.14 -5.17 2.65
N ALA A 45 1.67 -5.00 3.86
CA ALA A 45 2.37 -6.07 4.57
C ALA A 45 1.48 -7.33 4.66
N PRO A 46 2.05 -8.54 4.51
CA PRO A 46 1.30 -9.78 4.72
C PRO A 46 0.65 -9.76 6.11
N GLY A 47 -0.69 -9.83 6.15
CA GLY A 47 -1.48 -9.73 7.40
C GLY A 47 -2.20 -8.39 7.61
N ALA A 48 -1.99 -7.39 6.76
CA ALA A 48 -2.70 -6.10 6.81
C ALA A 48 -4.08 -6.13 6.12
N SER A 49 -4.77 -7.28 6.08
CA SER A 49 -6.18 -7.32 5.66
C SER A 49 -7.08 -6.79 6.77
N ARG A 50 -6.92 -5.51 7.12
CA ARG A 50 -7.95 -4.82 7.91
C ARG A 50 -8.97 -4.33 6.90
N VAL A 51 -10.04 -5.08 6.77
CA VAL A 51 -11.23 -4.65 6.02
C VAL A 51 -11.77 -3.38 6.71
N ALA A 52 -11.39 -2.22 6.21
CA ALA A 52 -12.00 -0.95 6.58
C ALA A 52 -13.35 -0.86 5.86
N GLY A 53 -14.45 -1.00 6.62
CA GLY A 53 -15.80 -1.07 6.06
C GLY A 53 -16.63 -2.29 6.47
N LEU A 54 -16.11 -3.18 7.34
CA LEU A 54 -17.00 -4.06 8.12
C LEU A 54 -17.72 -3.18 9.13
N GLY A 55 -18.92 -2.72 8.75
CA GLY A 55 -19.82 -1.98 9.63
C GLY A 55 -19.86 -2.64 11.00
N LYS A 56 -19.82 -1.82 12.07
CA LYS A 56 -19.80 -2.22 13.48
C LYS A 56 -20.68 -3.45 13.78
N PHE A 57 -20.13 -4.65 13.61
CA PHE A 57 -20.76 -5.90 14.01
C PHE A 57 -19.75 -6.61 14.90
N SER A 58 -19.78 -6.27 16.19
CA SER A 58 -18.97 -6.91 17.21
C SER A 58 -19.64 -8.22 17.62
N SER A 59 -19.36 -9.30 16.90
CA SER A 59 -19.87 -10.63 17.23
C SER A 59 -18.89 -11.48 18.04
N GLY A 60 -17.64 -11.03 18.18
CA GLY A 60 -16.54 -11.84 18.74
C GLY A 60 -16.18 -13.09 17.92
N LYS A 61 -16.79 -13.29 16.74
CA LYS A 61 -16.55 -14.45 15.88
C LYS A 61 -15.70 -14.07 14.68
N PRO A 62 -14.55 -14.74 14.45
CA PRO A 62 -13.59 -14.36 13.41
C PRO A 62 -14.05 -14.72 11.99
N ASP A 63 -14.95 -15.69 11.83
CA ASP A 63 -15.51 -16.08 10.53
C ASP A 63 -17.03 -16.28 10.63
N LEU A 64 -17.75 -15.34 10.02
CA LEU A 64 -19.21 -15.35 9.90
C LEU A 64 -19.69 -15.78 8.51
N GLY A 65 -18.82 -15.78 7.51
CA GLY A 65 -19.18 -15.97 6.10
C GLY A 65 -18.93 -17.38 5.58
N SER A 66 -17.90 -18.06 6.11
CA SER A 66 -17.45 -19.36 5.57
C SER A 66 -17.88 -20.54 6.45
N ASN A 67 -18.22 -20.28 7.72
CA ASN A 67 -18.78 -21.28 8.62
C ASN A 67 -20.31 -21.40 8.46
N LYS A 68 -20.75 -22.43 7.71
CA LYS A 68 -22.18 -22.72 7.47
C LYS A 68 -23.04 -22.86 8.74
N LYS A 69 -22.45 -23.18 9.90
CA LYS A 69 -23.19 -23.21 11.18
C LYS A 69 -23.66 -21.82 11.63
N HIS A 70 -22.90 -20.78 11.30
CA HIS A 70 -23.22 -19.38 11.66
C HIS A 70 -24.30 -18.75 10.77
N LEU A 71 -24.53 -19.32 9.57
CA LEU A 71 -25.54 -18.86 8.61
C LEU A 71 -26.90 -19.57 8.78
N LYS A 72 -27.02 -20.47 9.76
CA LYS A 72 -28.25 -21.24 9.98
C LYS A 72 -29.37 -20.30 10.45
N GLY A 73 -30.39 -20.13 9.61
CA GLY A 73 -31.57 -19.30 9.91
C GLY A 73 -31.44 -17.82 9.51
N PHE A 74 -30.38 -17.43 8.80
CA PHE A 74 -30.25 -16.07 8.28
C PHE A 74 -31.22 -15.83 7.12
N GLY A 75 -31.99 -14.73 7.15
CA GLY A 75 -32.94 -14.36 6.10
C GLY A 75 -34.29 -15.11 6.13
N LYS A 76 -34.63 -15.72 7.26
CA LYS A 76 -36.00 -16.17 7.56
C LYS A 76 -36.72 -15.17 8.47
#